data_AF-A0A7Y4S774-F1
#
_entry.id   AF-A0A7Y4S774-F1
#
_cell.length_a   1.000
_cell.length_b   1.000
_cell.length_c   1.000
_cell.angle_alpha   90.00
_cell.angle_beta   90.00
_cell.angle_gamma   90.00
#
_symmetry.space_group_name_H-M   'P 1'
#
loop_
_entity.id
_entity.type
_entity.pdbx_description
1 polymer ?
#
loop_
_entity_poly.entity_id
_entity_poly.type
_entity_poly.pdbx_seq_one_letter_code
_entity_poly.pdbx_strand_id
1 'polypeptide(L)'
;MNQSIILEQRRKARAEKNLVDAALVELHVKACDALSNSSAGDGVRERALQQVARWESAHLCDMHYVDAWRNILNLPLTSIKPAMLRNDAEGVALRQNSPFGFLIERSA
;
A
#
# COMPACT_ATOMS: atom_id res chain seq x y z
N MET A 1 1.95 -34.25 16.02
CA MET A 1 1.49 -32.84 16.08
C MET A 1 -0.01 -32.85 15.82
N ASN A 2 -0.81 -32.30 16.74
CA ASN A 2 -2.28 -32.49 16.75
C ASN A 2 -2.98 -31.63 15.68
N GLN A 3 -3.90 -32.22 14.91
CA GLN A 3 -4.63 -31.56 13.83
C GLN A 3 -5.44 -30.34 14.32
N SER A 4 -5.92 -30.36 15.57
CA SER A 4 -6.60 -29.23 16.21
C SER A 4 -5.69 -28.01 16.35
N ILE A 5 -4.44 -28.20 16.77
CA ILE A 5 -3.45 -27.14 16.91
C ILE A 5 -3.16 -26.49 15.56
N ILE A 6 -3.05 -27.29 14.48
CA ILE A 6 -2.81 -26.78 13.12
C ILE A 6 -4.00 -25.92 12.65
N LEU A 7 -5.23 -26.34 12.92
CA LEU A 7 -6.43 -25.59 12.54
C LEU A 7 -6.55 -24.27 13.31
N GLU A 8 -6.24 -24.28 14.61
CA GLU A 8 -6.24 -23.08 15.45
C GLU A 8 -5.17 -22.07 15.02
N GLN A 9 -3.93 -22.52 14.76
CA GLN A 9 -2.85 -21.69 14.24
C GLN A 9 -3.23 -21.04 12.90
N ARG A 10 -3.86 -21.79 11.99
CA ARG A 10 -4.36 -21.24 10.72
C ARG A 10 -5.47 -20.21 10.92
N ARG A 11 -6.35 -20.40 11.90
CA ARG A 11 -7.39 -19.41 12.23
C ARG A 11 -6.76 -18.12 12.74
N LYS A 12 -5.79 -18.23 13.65
CA LYS A 12 -5.06 -17.08 14.20
C LYS A 12 -4.32 -16.31 13.12
N ALA A 13 -3.56 -17.01 12.27
CA ALA A 13 -2.81 -16.40 11.17
C ALA A 13 -3.73 -15.65 10.18
N ARG A 14 -4.92 -16.18 9.89
CA ARG A 14 -5.91 -15.48 9.04
C ARG A 14 -6.46 -14.23 9.72
N ALA A 15 -6.76 -14.30 11.02
CA ALA A 15 -7.24 -13.14 11.77
C ALA A 15 -6.19 -12.01 11.81
N GLU A 16 -4.93 -12.35 12.09
CA GLU A 16 -3.81 -11.41 12.06
C GLU A 16 -3.61 -10.81 10.67
N LYS A 17 -3.65 -11.64 9.61
CA LYS A 17 -3.58 -11.17 8.23
C LYS A 17 -4.71 -10.20 7.89
N ASN A 18 -5.93 -10.50 8.29
CA ASN A 18 -7.09 -9.64 8.03
C ASN A 18 -6.93 -8.26 8.71
N LEU A 19 -6.36 -8.22 9.92
CA LEU A 19 -6.09 -6.96 10.62
C LEU A 19 -5.05 -6.11 9.88
N VAL A 20 -3.96 -6.74 9.42
CA VAL A 20 -2.92 -6.05 8.64
C VAL A 20 -3.48 -5.54 7.31
N ASP A 21 -4.23 -6.38 6.58
CA ASP A 21 -4.81 -6.00 5.29
C ASP A 21 -5.83 -4.84 5.47
N ALA A 22 -6.59 -4.82 6.57
CA ALA A 22 -7.49 -3.71 6.90
C ALA A 22 -6.73 -2.41 7.20
N ALA A 23 -5.67 -2.46 8.02
CA ALA A 23 -4.82 -1.31 8.30
C ALA A 23 -4.14 -0.76 7.04
N LEU A 24 -3.76 -1.64 6.10
CA LEU A 24 -3.24 -1.24 4.80
C LEU A 24 -4.30 -0.52 3.96
N VAL A 25 -5.55 -0.97 3.96
CA VAL A 25 -6.64 -0.25 3.29
C VAL A 25 -6.80 1.16 3.88
N GLU A 26 -6.81 1.29 5.22
CA GLU A 26 -6.90 2.59 5.89
C GLU A 26 -5.75 3.53 5.52
N LEU A 27 -4.51 3.02 5.46
CA LEU A 27 -3.34 3.78 5.01
C LEU A 27 -3.57 4.34 3.59
N HIS A 28 -4.11 3.53 2.68
CA HIS A 28 -4.33 3.95 1.30
C HIS A 28 -5.50 4.93 1.16
N VAL A 29 -6.52 4.84 2.03
CA VAL A 29 -7.56 5.87 2.14
C VAL A 29 -6.93 7.20 2.55
N LYS A 30 -6.13 7.21 3.63
CA LYS A 30 -5.39 8.41 4.09
C LYS A 30 -4.49 8.97 3.00
N ALA A 31 -3.80 8.11 2.25
CA ALA A 31 -2.95 8.52 1.13
C ALA A 31 -3.77 9.18 0.01
N CYS A 32 -4.95 8.64 -0.34
CA CYS A 32 -5.83 9.27 -1.33
C CYS A 32 -6.30 10.66 -0.87
N ASP A 33 -6.66 10.80 0.40
CA ASP A 33 -7.10 12.08 0.96
C ASP A 33 -5.95 13.11 0.98
N ALA A 34 -4.75 12.67 1.36
CA ALA A 34 -3.54 13.49 1.37
C ALA A 34 -3.15 13.94 -0.05
N LEU A 35 -3.22 13.04 -1.05
CA LEU A 35 -2.98 13.36 -2.47
C LEU A 35 -4.02 14.33 -3.03
N SER A 36 -5.25 14.31 -2.52
CA SER A 36 -6.33 15.20 -2.96
C SER A 36 -6.27 16.59 -2.33
N ASN A 37 -5.36 16.82 -1.37
CA ASN A 37 -5.18 18.12 -0.74
C ASN A 37 -4.48 19.09 -1.72
N SER A 38 -5.12 20.22 -2.03
CA SER A 38 -4.59 21.20 -2.99
C SER A 38 -3.29 21.89 -2.58
N SER A 39 -2.95 21.92 -1.29
CA SER A 39 -1.75 22.58 -0.77
C SER A 39 -0.58 21.63 -0.54
N ALA A 40 -0.85 20.34 -0.30
CA ALA A 40 0.16 19.36 0.13
C ALA A 40 0.23 18.11 -0.77
N GLY A 41 -0.75 17.92 -1.66
CA GLY A 41 -0.88 16.70 -2.46
C GLY A 41 0.29 16.43 -3.39
N ASP A 42 0.86 17.47 -3.99
CA ASP A 42 2.04 17.35 -4.86
C ASP A 42 3.26 16.86 -4.08
N GLY A 43 3.47 17.36 -2.86
CA GLY A 43 4.55 16.90 -1.99
C GLY A 43 4.39 15.44 -1.54
N VAL A 44 3.15 15.00 -1.29
CA VAL A 44 2.84 13.59 -0.99
C VAL A 44 3.14 12.70 -2.21
N ARG A 45 2.74 13.15 -3.41
CA ARG A 45 3.00 12.45 -4.67
C ARG A 45 4.50 12.33 -4.93
N GLU A 46 5.23 13.43 -4.78
CA GLU A 46 6.68 13.46 -4.99
C GLU A 46 7.39 12.51 -4.03
N ARG A 47 7.05 12.54 -2.74
CA ARG A 47 7.65 11.65 -1.75
C ARG A 47 7.36 10.18 -2.03
N ALA A 48 6.16 9.84 -2.50
CA ALA A 48 5.82 8.49 -2.92
C ALA A 48 6.64 8.07 -4.17
N LEU A 49 6.78 8.95 -5.17
CA LEU A 49 7.61 8.69 -6.35
C LEU A 49 9.10 8.51 -6.00
N GLN A 50 9.63 9.30 -5.06
CA GLN A 50 10.99 9.13 -4.54
C GLN A 50 11.18 7.76 -3.88
N GLN A 51 10.18 7.30 -3.12
CA GLN A 51 10.21 5.97 -2.51
C GLN A 51 10.22 4.86 -3.57
N VAL A 52 9.42 4.99 -4.64
CA VAL A 52 9.40 4.05 -5.77
C VAL A 52 10.74 4.06 -6.53
N ALA A 53 11.31 5.24 -6.79
CA ALA A 53 12.62 5.37 -7.44
C ALA A 53 13.75 4.75 -6.59
N ARG A 54 13.66 4.87 -5.26
CA ARG A 54 14.58 4.19 -4.34
C ARG A 54 14.44 2.66 -4.43
N TRP A 55 13.22 2.13 -4.54
CA TRP A 55 13.02 0.69 -4.68
C TRP A 55 13.63 0.15 -5.97
N GLU A 56 13.44 0.86 -7.08
CA GLU A 56 14.02 0.47 -8.37
C GLU A 56 15.55 0.48 -8.32
N SER A 57 16.15 1.61 -7.94
CA SER A 57 17.62 1.77 -7.95
C SER A 57 18.33 0.78 -7.02
N ALA A 58 17.71 0.45 -5.88
CA ALA A 58 18.26 -0.49 -4.91
C ALA A 58 17.72 -1.93 -5.06
N HIS A 59 16.94 -2.23 -6.10
CA HIS A 59 16.36 -3.55 -6.37
C HIS A 59 15.60 -4.14 -5.15
N LEU A 60 14.82 -3.30 -4.45
CA LEU A 60 14.13 -3.65 -3.21
C LEU A 60 12.69 -4.15 -3.41
N CYS A 61 12.15 -4.00 -4.62
CA CYS A 61 10.79 -4.39 -4.97
C CYS A 61 10.79 -4.97 -6.39
N ASP A 62 9.88 -5.90 -6.65
CA ASP A 62 9.68 -6.44 -8.00
C ASP A 62 9.29 -5.31 -8.97
N MET A 63 9.89 -5.32 -10.17
CA MET A 63 9.68 -4.27 -11.16
C MET A 63 8.22 -4.13 -11.58
N HIS A 64 7.45 -5.22 -11.54
CA HIS A 64 6.01 -5.20 -11.77
C HIS A 64 5.29 -4.20 -10.85
N TYR A 65 5.64 -4.17 -9.56
CA TYR A 65 5.03 -3.23 -8.60
C TYR A 65 5.60 -1.82 -8.71
N VAL A 66 6.88 -1.68 -9.06
CA VAL A 66 7.49 -0.37 -9.35
C VAL A 66 6.73 0.32 -10.49
N ASP A 67 6.52 -0.40 -11.59
CA ASP A 67 5.84 0.12 -12.77
C ASP A 67 4.37 0.43 -12.49
N ALA A 68 3.68 -0.48 -11.80
CA ALA A 68 2.30 -0.27 -11.40
C ALA A 68 2.14 1.00 -10.53
N TRP A 69 3.03 1.21 -9.55
CA TRP A 69 2.96 2.40 -8.71
C TRP A 69 3.31 3.68 -9.44
N ARG A 70 4.29 3.67 -10.35
CA ARG A 70 4.55 4.82 -11.24
C ARG A 70 3.33 5.20 -12.05
N ASN A 71 2.69 4.21 -12.66
CA ASN A 71 1.50 4.43 -13.47
C ASN A 71 0.38 5.03 -12.62
N ILE A 72 0.10 4.46 -11.45
CA ILE A 72 -0.93 4.96 -10.52
C ILE A 72 -0.62 6.39 -10.08
N LEU A 73 0.62 6.69 -9.67
CA LEU A 73 1.02 8.01 -9.19
C LEU A 73 1.03 9.09 -10.28
N ASN A 74 1.01 8.70 -11.56
CA ASN A 74 0.90 9.61 -12.70
C ASN A 74 -0.56 9.81 -13.18
N LEU A 75 -1.53 9.09 -12.61
CA LEU A 75 -2.93 9.29 -12.96
C LEU A 75 -3.46 10.67 -12.48
N PRO A 76 -4.53 11.17 -13.12
CA PRO A 76 -5.34 12.24 -12.56
C PRO A 76 -5.89 11.86 -11.19
N LEU A 77 -6.05 12.83 -10.27
CA LEU A 77 -6.54 12.58 -8.91
C LEU A 77 -7.86 11.80 -8.86
N THR A 78 -8.77 12.06 -9.81
CA THR A 78 -10.05 11.35 -9.94
C THR A 78 -9.91 9.85 -10.21
N SER A 79 -8.80 9.43 -10.81
CA SER A 79 -8.52 8.03 -11.17
C SER A 79 -7.58 7.33 -10.18
N ILE A 80 -6.86 8.07 -9.34
CA ILE A 80 -5.94 7.49 -8.35
C ILE A 80 -6.69 6.64 -7.32
N LYS A 81 -7.75 7.18 -6.71
CA LYS A 81 -8.50 6.48 -5.66
C LYS A 81 -9.04 5.10 -6.09
N PRO A 82 -9.76 4.96 -7.23
CA PRO A 82 -10.21 3.65 -7.67
C PRO A 82 -9.04 2.71 -8.04
N ALA A 83 -7.89 3.24 -8.46
CA ALA A 83 -6.69 2.43 -8.75
C ALA A 83 -5.95 1.95 -7.50
N MET A 84 -5.95 2.72 -6.40
CA MET A 84 -5.32 2.33 -5.13
C MET A 84 -6.18 1.41 -4.27
N LEU A 85 -7.51 1.57 -4.33
CA LEU A 85 -8.47 0.86 -3.49
C LEU A 85 -9.17 -0.31 -4.20
N ARG A 86 -8.52 -0.88 -5.23
CA ARG A 86 -9.00 -2.06 -5.95
C ARG A 86 -9.09 -3.26 -5.02
N ASN A 87 -10.18 -4.02 -5.08
CA ASN A 87 -10.38 -5.21 -4.24
C ASN A 87 -10.06 -6.53 -4.96
N ASP A 88 -9.46 -6.46 -6.15
CA ASP A 88 -8.91 -7.62 -6.83
C ASP A 88 -7.57 -8.06 -6.20
N ALA A 89 -7.09 -9.24 -6.59
CA ALA A 89 -5.85 -9.81 -6.06
C ALA A 89 -4.64 -8.89 -6.31
N GLU A 90 -4.61 -8.22 -7.46
CA GLU A 90 -3.57 -7.25 -7.82
C GLU A 90 -3.61 -6.03 -6.89
N GLY A 91 -4.78 -5.47 -6.62
CA GLY A 91 -4.95 -4.36 -5.68
C GLY A 91 -4.50 -4.69 -4.26
N VAL A 92 -4.80 -5.90 -3.78
CA VAL A 92 -4.30 -6.37 -2.47
C VAL A 92 -2.77 -6.46 -2.46
N ALA A 93 -2.19 -7.05 -3.50
CA ALA A 93 -0.73 -7.20 -3.61
C ALA A 93 -0.01 -5.84 -3.72
N LEU A 94 -0.58 -4.89 -4.47
CA LEU A 94 -0.07 -3.53 -4.57
C LEU A 94 -0.05 -2.83 -3.21
N ARG A 95 -1.16 -2.91 -2.44
CA ARG A 95 -1.22 -2.28 -1.11
C ARG A 95 -0.22 -2.87 -0.13
N GLN A 96 0.11 -4.15 -0.24
CA GLN A 96 1.18 -4.75 0.58
C GLN A 96 2.57 -4.19 0.24
N ASN A 97 2.75 -3.72 -1.00
CA ASN A 97 3.95 -3.05 -1.49
C ASN A 97 3.74 -1.52 -1.55
N SER A 98 3.35 -0.90 -0.43
CA SER A 98 2.92 0.51 -0.42
C SER A 98 4.07 1.52 -0.37
N PRO A 99 4.08 2.57 -1.24
CA PRO A 99 5.06 3.64 -1.16
C PRO A 99 4.72 4.68 -0.07
N PHE A 100 3.57 4.54 0.59
CA PHE A 100 3.02 5.52 1.53
C PHE A 100 3.37 5.24 2.99
N GLY A 101 4.32 4.34 3.27
CA GLY A 101 4.72 4.00 4.65
C GLY A 101 5.15 5.22 5.50
N PHE A 102 5.56 6.32 4.85
CA PHE A 102 5.88 7.57 5.52
C PHE A 102 4.67 8.34 6.09
N LEU A 103 3.45 7.97 5.72
CA LEU A 103 2.20 8.53 6.29
C LEU A 103 1.78 7.82 7.59
N ILE A 104 2.42 6.71 7.92
CA ILE A 104 2.27 6.10 9.24
C ILE A 104 3.10 6.96 10.18
N GLU A 105 2.44 7.72 11.06
CA GLU A 105 3.13 8.37 12.18
C GLU A 105 3.88 7.28 12.95
N ARG A 106 5.21 7.30 12.88
CA ARG A 106 6.01 6.60 13.88
C ARG A 106 5.92 7.45 15.13
N SER A 107 5.16 7.01 16.12
CA SER A 107 5.42 7.40 17.50
C SER A 107 6.91 7.13 17.75
N ALA A 108 7.70 8.20 17.88
CA ALA A 108 9.07 8.13 18.37
C ALA A 108 9.05 7.77 19.87
#